data_AF-A0A935JK23-F1
#
_entry.id   AF-A0A935JK23-F1
#
_cell.length_a   1.000
_cell.length_b   1.000
_cell.length_c   1.000
_cell.angle_alpha   90.00
_cell.angle_beta   90.00
_cell.angle_gamma   90.00
#
_symmetry.space_group_name_H-M   'P 1'
#
loop_
_entity.id
_entity.type
_entity.pdbx_description
1 polymer ?
#
loop_
_entity_poly.entity_id
_entity_poly.type
_entity_poly.pdbx_seq_one_letter_code
_entity_poly.pdbx_strand_id
1 'polypeptide(L)'
;MKTQLISFLFLFSLALVSISCGDDNEPNKPCSTAYADELQNELSALTAAAQAYSTNPTPANCQAYKNAAQAYVNALEPYGNCSELTGQLRTDWEASLNAAKASVAAIQC
;
A
#
# COMPACT_ATOMS: atom_id res chain seq x y z
N MET A 1 36.44 -11.30 33.13
CA MET A 1 36.24 -10.41 31.96
C MET A 1 36.06 -11.27 30.71
N LYS A 2 34.83 -11.43 30.21
CA LYS A 2 34.48 -12.05 28.90
C LYS A 2 32.97 -11.92 28.63
N THR A 3 32.42 -10.72 28.84
CA THR A 3 31.01 -10.37 28.53
C THR A 3 30.90 -9.36 27.39
N GLN A 4 31.99 -9.16 26.64
CA GLN A 4 32.12 -8.08 25.64
C GLN A 4 31.73 -8.49 24.20
N LEU A 5 31.24 -9.71 23.98
CA LEU A 5 30.93 -10.23 22.63
C LEU A 5 29.45 -10.29 22.28
N ILE A 6 28.54 -10.07 23.24
CA ILE A 6 27.08 -10.16 23.00
C ILE A 6 26.47 -8.77 22.71
N SER A 7 27.20 -7.69 22.98
CA SER A 7 26.68 -6.32 22.81
C SER A 7 26.83 -5.74 21.40
N PHE A 8 27.45 -6.46 20.46
CA PHE A 8 27.70 -5.99 19.10
C PHE A 8 26.65 -6.44 18.07
N LEU A 9 25.77 -7.39 18.43
CA LEU A 9 24.74 -7.89 17.51
C LEU A 9 23.43 -7.10 17.54
N PHE A 10 23.24 -6.19 18.51
CA PHE A 10 22.00 -5.43 18.68
C PHE A 10 22.01 -4.04 18.00
N LEU A 11 23.14 -3.66 17.41
CA LEU A 11 23.35 -2.33 16.81
C LEU A 11 23.31 -2.32 15.28
N PHE A 12 23.03 -3.46 14.64
CA PHE A 12 22.94 -3.56 13.17
C PHE A 12 21.50 -3.51 12.63
N SER A 13 20.49 -3.51 13.50
CA SER A 13 19.08 -3.50 13.11
C SER A 13 18.51 -2.09 12.85
N LEU A 14 19.31 -1.05 13.00
CA LEU A 14 18.86 0.36 13.00
C LEU A 14 19.54 1.20 11.91
N ALA A 15 19.84 0.61 10.75
CA ALA A 15 20.56 1.28 9.66
C ALA A 15 19.82 1.28 8.31
N LEU A 16 18.49 1.08 8.30
CA LEU A 16 17.70 1.06 7.05
C LEU A 16 16.50 2.02 7.05
N VAL A 17 16.42 2.99 7.97
CA VAL A 17 15.34 3.99 7.98
C VAL A 17 15.88 5.38 7.65
N SER A 18 16.25 5.58 6.39
CA SER A 18 16.38 6.91 5.81
C SER A 18 16.02 6.86 4.33
N ILE A 19 14.80 6.43 4.04
CA ILE A 19 14.11 6.89 2.84
C ILE A 19 13.63 8.30 3.20
N SER A 20 14.41 9.28 2.74
CA SER A 20 14.02 10.68 2.71
C SER A 20 12.87 10.80 1.71
N CYS A 21 11.61 10.78 2.19
CA CYS A 21 10.49 11.29 1.40
C CYS A 21 10.74 12.78 1.19
N GLY A 22 11.12 13.13 -0.05
CA GLY A 22 11.18 14.51 -0.50
C GLY A 22 9.77 15.06 -0.59
N ASP A 23 9.56 16.20 0.07
CA ASP A 23 8.33 16.97 0.03
C ASP A 23 8.24 17.70 -1.31
N ASP A 24 7.48 17.15 -2.25
CA ASP A 24 7.00 17.87 -3.43
C ASP A 24 5.48 17.71 -3.47
N ASN A 25 4.80 18.64 -2.80
CA ASN A 25 3.36 18.85 -2.89
C ASN A 25 2.98 19.29 -4.31
N GLU A 26 2.93 18.35 -5.25
CA GLU A 26 2.13 18.51 -6.46
C GLU A 26 0.85 17.66 -6.37
N PRO A 27 -0.29 18.20 -6.82
CA PRO A 27 -1.54 17.48 -6.75
C PRO A 27 -1.47 16.27 -7.69
N ASN A 28 -1.35 15.10 -7.07
CA ASN A 28 -1.84 13.80 -7.53
C ASN A 28 -1.76 13.67 -9.05
N LYS A 29 -0.54 13.49 -9.58
CA LYS A 29 -0.36 13.28 -11.00
C LYS A 29 -0.55 11.79 -11.21
N PRO A 30 -1.65 11.35 -11.86
CA PRO A 30 -1.94 9.93 -12.05
C PRO A 30 -0.87 9.19 -12.87
N CYS A 31 0.25 9.82 -13.24
CA CYS A 31 1.37 9.24 -13.96
C CYS A 31 2.72 9.51 -13.30
N SER A 32 2.74 9.90 -12.02
CA SER A 32 3.98 9.87 -11.26
C SER A 32 4.31 8.41 -10.90
N THR A 33 5.60 8.10 -10.85
CA THR A 33 6.09 6.86 -10.25
C THR A 33 5.99 6.88 -8.72
N ALA A 34 5.54 7.99 -8.14
CA ALA A 34 5.37 8.22 -6.71
C ALA A 34 3.92 7.98 -6.24
N TYR A 35 3.19 7.08 -6.90
CA TYR A 35 1.84 6.66 -6.47
C TYR A 35 1.80 6.16 -5.03
N ALA A 36 2.93 5.68 -4.47
CA ALA A 36 3.02 5.31 -3.06
C ALA A 36 2.82 6.50 -2.11
N ASP A 37 3.35 7.68 -2.46
CA ASP A 37 3.17 8.91 -1.69
C ASP A 37 1.78 9.52 -1.94
N GLU A 38 1.33 9.49 -3.20
CA GLU A 38 0.02 10.03 -3.60
C GLU A 38 -1.16 9.23 -3.03
N LEU A 39 -0.98 7.91 -2.84
CA LEU A 39 -1.98 7.00 -2.25
C LEU A 39 -1.78 6.76 -0.75
N GLN A 40 -0.94 7.57 -0.09
CA GLN A 40 -0.63 7.38 1.33
C GLN A 40 -1.89 7.47 2.21
N ASN A 41 -2.89 8.28 1.83
CA ASN A 41 -4.15 8.38 2.55
C ASN A 41 -4.95 7.08 2.49
N GLU A 42 -5.16 6.54 1.29
CA GLU A 42 -5.87 5.29 1.05
C GLU A 42 -5.13 4.10 1.69
N LEU A 43 -3.80 4.08 1.59
CA LEU A 43 -2.96 3.05 2.20
C LEU A 43 -3.01 3.09 3.74
N SER A 44 -3.01 4.29 4.31
CA SER A 44 -3.16 4.48 5.77
C SER A 44 -4.54 4.02 6.24
N ALA A 45 -5.60 4.37 5.51
CA ALA A 45 -6.97 3.96 5.80
C ALA A 45 -7.13 2.44 5.71
N LEU A 46 -6.59 1.81 4.66
CA LEU A 46 -6.57 0.35 4.50
C LEU A 46 -5.83 -0.32 5.66
N THR A 47 -4.64 0.17 6.01
CA THR A 47 -3.82 -0.37 7.10
C THR A 47 -4.53 -0.27 8.45
N ALA A 48 -5.16 0.87 8.74
CA ALA A 48 -5.93 1.06 9.97
C ALA A 48 -7.14 0.12 10.04
N ALA A 49 -7.89 -0.02 8.94
CA ALA A 49 -9.04 -0.92 8.88
C ALA A 49 -8.63 -2.41 9.00
N ALA A 50 -7.49 -2.78 8.38
CA ALA A 50 -6.92 -4.12 8.50
C ALA A 50 -6.54 -4.45 9.95
N GLN A 51 -5.89 -3.52 10.65
CA GLN A 51 -5.56 -3.68 12.08
C GLN A 51 -6.81 -3.79 12.96
N ALA A 52 -7.83 -2.96 12.69
CA ALA A 52 -9.09 -3.00 13.43
C ALA A 52 -9.83 -4.35 13.24
N TYR A 53 -9.88 -4.86 12.02
CA TYR A 53 -10.46 -6.18 11.74
C TYR A 53 -9.63 -7.32 12.34
N SER A 54 -8.31 -7.28 12.22
CA SER A 54 -7.41 -8.28 12.81
C SER A 54 -7.52 -8.34 14.33
N THR A 55 -7.75 -7.21 14.98
CA THR A 55 -7.86 -7.13 16.45
C THR A 55 -9.27 -7.47 16.93
N ASN A 56 -10.30 -7.15 16.14
CA ASN A 56 -11.69 -7.37 16.48
C ASN A 56 -12.51 -7.76 15.22
N PRO A 57 -12.61 -9.05 14.89
CA PRO A 57 -13.19 -9.52 13.63
C PRO A 57 -14.72 -9.54 13.65
N THR A 58 -15.34 -8.36 13.81
CA THR A 58 -16.79 -8.18 13.68
C THR A 58 -17.20 -7.99 12.21
N PRO A 59 -18.48 -8.23 11.85
CA PRO A 59 -18.98 -7.91 10.51
C PRO A 59 -18.78 -6.44 10.12
N ALA A 60 -18.94 -5.52 11.08
CA ALA A 60 -18.71 -4.09 10.86
C ALA A 60 -17.23 -3.79 10.52
N ASN A 61 -16.28 -4.38 11.25
CA ASN A 61 -14.85 -4.19 10.97
C ASN A 61 -14.41 -4.89 9.69
N CYS A 62 -14.99 -6.06 9.37
CA CYS A 62 -14.79 -6.70 8.07
C CYS A 62 -15.25 -5.78 6.93
N GLN A 63 -16.45 -5.20 7.04
CA GLN A 63 -16.99 -4.32 6.01
C GLN A 63 -16.15 -3.04 5.88
N ALA A 64 -15.67 -2.48 6.99
CA ALA A 64 -14.75 -1.34 6.97
C ALA A 64 -13.44 -1.68 6.25
N TYR A 65 -12.86 -2.85 6.51
CA TYR A 65 -11.68 -3.34 5.81
C TYR A 65 -11.93 -3.53 4.31
N LYS A 66 -13.02 -4.20 3.93
CA LYS A 66 -13.42 -4.39 2.51
C LYS A 66 -13.59 -3.05 1.80
N ASN A 67 -14.26 -2.09 2.44
CA ASN A 67 -14.47 -0.75 1.86
C ASN A 67 -13.15 0.01 1.68
N ALA A 68 -12.25 -0.04 2.67
CA ALA A 68 -10.94 0.61 2.57
C ALA A 68 -10.06 -0.04 1.49
N ALA A 69 -10.12 -1.37 1.35
CA ALA A 69 -9.43 -2.08 0.28
C ALA A 69 -9.99 -1.71 -1.09
N GLN A 70 -11.32 -1.56 -1.21
CA GLN A 70 -11.96 -1.11 -2.45
C GLN A 70 -11.56 0.32 -2.81
N ALA A 71 -11.49 1.22 -1.82
CA ALA A 71 -11.05 2.60 -2.04
C ALA A 71 -9.61 2.64 -2.57
N TYR A 72 -8.70 1.87 -1.98
CA TYR A 72 -7.30 1.79 -2.43
C TYR A 72 -7.18 1.27 -3.87
N VAL A 73 -7.86 0.17 -4.22
CA VAL A 73 -7.79 -0.36 -5.60
C VAL A 73 -8.49 0.56 -6.61
N ASN A 74 -9.53 1.31 -6.22
CA ASN A 74 -10.14 2.30 -7.10
C ASN A 74 -9.22 3.50 -7.33
N ALA A 75 -8.47 3.92 -6.30
CA ALA A 75 -7.52 5.01 -6.42
C ALA A 75 -6.33 4.67 -7.33
N LEU A 76 -6.07 3.38 -7.59
CA LEU A 76 -5.09 2.94 -8.59
C LEU A 76 -5.59 3.09 -10.04
N GLU A 77 -6.89 3.20 -10.31
CA GLU A 77 -7.43 3.26 -11.69
C GLU A 77 -6.80 4.34 -12.59
N PRO A 78 -6.61 5.60 -12.12
CA PRO A 78 -6.06 6.66 -12.95
C PRO A 78 -4.65 6.36 -13.46
N TYR A 79 -3.87 5.57 -12.72
CA TYR A 79 -2.49 5.20 -13.06
C TYR A 79 -2.38 4.23 -14.24
N GLY A 80 -3.49 3.62 -14.64
CA GLY A 80 -3.55 2.83 -15.88
C GLY A 80 -3.59 3.65 -17.16
N ASN A 81 -3.86 4.96 -17.07
CA ASN A 81 -4.04 5.83 -18.24
C ASN A 81 -2.81 6.68 -18.56
N CYS A 82 -1.63 6.21 -18.16
CA CYS A 82 -0.40 6.95 -18.36
C CYS A 82 0.19 6.75 -19.74
N SER A 83 0.64 7.84 -20.36
CA SER A 83 1.21 7.83 -21.71
C SER A 83 2.45 6.94 -21.83
N GLU A 84 3.17 6.72 -20.73
CA GLU A 84 4.33 5.81 -20.67
C GLU A 84 3.92 4.34 -20.49
N LEU A 85 2.71 4.09 -19.96
CA LEU A 85 2.17 2.75 -19.77
C LEU A 85 1.56 2.24 -21.08
N THR A 86 2.37 1.55 -21.88
CA THR A 86 1.99 1.12 -23.23
C THR A 86 2.29 -0.36 -23.48
N GLY A 87 1.69 -0.92 -24.54
CA GLY A 87 1.88 -2.31 -24.93
C GLY A 87 1.57 -3.28 -23.80
N GLN A 88 2.49 -4.24 -23.59
CA GLN A 88 2.37 -5.27 -22.57
C GLN A 88 2.25 -4.70 -21.15
N LEU A 89 2.94 -3.59 -20.84
CA LEU A 89 2.90 -2.98 -19.51
C LEU A 89 1.49 -2.52 -19.12
N ARG A 90 0.72 -1.99 -20.08
CA ARG A 90 -0.67 -1.60 -19.84
C ARG A 90 -1.59 -2.81 -19.68
N THR A 91 -1.38 -3.85 -20.49
CA THR A 91 -2.13 -5.10 -20.34
C THR A 91 -1.88 -5.75 -18.98
N ASP A 92 -0.63 -5.80 -18.53
CA ASP A 92 -0.25 -6.37 -17.23
C ASP A 92 -0.82 -5.54 -16.07
N TRP A 93 -0.81 -4.21 -16.20
CA TRP A 93 -1.44 -3.31 -15.24
C TRP A 93 -2.94 -3.54 -15.12
N GLU A 94 -3.66 -3.51 -16.25
CA GLU A 94 -5.10 -3.74 -16.28
C GLU A 94 -5.47 -5.12 -15.72
N ALA A 95 -4.71 -6.16 -16.08
CA ALA A 95 -4.90 -7.50 -15.54
C ALA A 95 -4.70 -7.55 -14.02
N SER A 96 -3.64 -6.93 -13.51
CA SER A 96 -3.32 -6.88 -12.08
C SER A 96 -4.37 -6.10 -11.29
N LEU A 97 -4.79 -4.95 -11.81
CA LEU A 97 -5.82 -4.11 -11.18
C LEU A 97 -7.18 -4.83 -11.14
N ASN A 98 -7.55 -5.50 -12.24
CA ASN A 98 -8.79 -6.28 -12.28
C ASN A 98 -8.74 -7.49 -11.34
N ALA A 99 -7.61 -8.18 -11.24
CA ALA A 99 -7.41 -9.27 -10.28
C ALA A 99 -7.50 -8.78 -8.82
N ALA A 100 -6.94 -7.60 -8.52
CA ALA A 100 -7.04 -6.98 -7.20
C ALA A 100 -8.50 -6.62 -6.86
N LYS A 101 -9.22 -5.97 -7.78
CA LYS A 101 -10.66 -5.67 -7.62
C LYS A 101 -11.50 -6.93 -7.41
N ALA A 102 -11.24 -7.99 -8.17
CA ALA A 102 -11.94 -9.26 -8.00
C ALA A 102 -11.67 -9.89 -6.62
N SER A 103 -10.41 -9.81 -6.15
CA SER A 103 -10.01 -10.30 -4.83
C SER A 103 -10.70 -9.52 -3.71
N VAL A 104 -10.80 -8.19 -3.81
CA VAL A 104 -11.54 -7.35 -2.86
C VAL A 104 -13.04 -7.67 -2.90
N ALA A 105 -13.63 -7.81 -4.08
CA ALA A 105 -15.04 -8.15 -4.23
C ALA A 105 -15.38 -9.50 -3.58
N ALA A 106 -14.47 -10.48 -3.67
CA ALA A 106 -14.59 -11.81 -3.10
C ALA A 106 -14.44 -11.88 -1.56
N ILE A 107 -14.03 -10.79 -0.89
CA ILE A 107 -14.02 -10.73 0.58
C ILE A 107 -15.44 -10.93 1.10
N GLN A 108 -15.65 -12.01 1.86
CA GLN A 108 -16.92 -12.30 2.52
C GLN A 108 -16.92 -11.68 3.92
N CYS A 109 -17.84 -10.74 4.10
CA CYS A 109 -18.35 -10.24 5.36
C CYS A 109 -19.84 -10.63 5.41
#